data_AF-A0A960XL88-F1
#
_entry.id   AF-A0A960XL88-F1
#
_cell.length_a   1.000
_cell.length_b   1.000
_cell.length_c   1.000
_cell.angle_alpha   90.00
_cell.angle_beta   90.00
_cell.angle_gamma   90.00
#
_symmetry.space_group_name_H-M   'P 1'
#
loop_
_entity.id
_entity.type
_entity.pdbx_description
1 polymer ?
#
loop_
_entity_poly.entity_id
_entity_poly.type
_entity_poly.pdbx_seq_one_letter_code
_entity_poly.pdbx_strand_id
1 'polypeptide(L)'
;MKVTLAGLGRLFKPSPETGGGASFPLFFAVLYLAPLAFIFDLAGCLPPYLRLLLAYLLLLLPLALRPGRRAAWGAAVVVGVMALGARLSPPPAAEIALLLLAHQAVWQAVGPVPARLSAGVVGYAFLHLFLFLSPLGHGAVEGFCAGMDRLAGWVTGSAYNLGPTYLGLGGLLLFLCLSVAGWDRSRLGFGRTASFLGIALLANGVLALVLIRKVDFAADMVWELKYQEPFGYAQLWQHLKGLALLIYPGLVFAVQLAVYLVLHHERTPRVRSGNGAVNGISKGWLGLKGPKPVWGFAVGAGAVLLLCLTLPPTAWRRPDPMRIIFVEKGVVSYTKPDYTRYGRAAGGMFGLLPEYARLFGCRTTVVKDIPESLPENGVLVLTNLDAPEPAEVRERIWEFVRNGGGLWVLGDHTFIKNGRNHINDLLEPCGISLRHDSAQFFPQGWFNSYDFRQGTPFGLLRDPAENRPAILVGASLELAAPAEPFVLGRYGYSDWGTTETDEQRGYIGDFVYQAQERLGDLVLVAGQTFGAGRVLVFGDTTSFFCNNMPRSFEILRSSLSWFGEGRGWMAFSGTAARWLTGLVLVAGLAL
;
A
#
# COMPACT_ATOMS: atom_id res chain seq x y z
N MET A 1 -25.25 -2.14 -35.40
CA MET A 1 -24.77 -3.52 -35.15
C MET A 1 -25.23 -3.94 -33.75
N LYS A 2 -26.13 -4.92 -33.60
CA LYS A 2 -26.55 -5.42 -32.28
C LYS A 2 -25.57 -6.50 -31.82
N VAL A 3 -24.66 -6.16 -30.91
CA VAL A 3 -23.79 -7.14 -30.26
C VAL A 3 -24.66 -7.95 -29.30
N THR A 4 -24.97 -9.20 -29.64
CA THR A 4 -25.69 -10.12 -28.75
C THR A 4 -24.69 -10.95 -27.95
N LEU A 5 -25.02 -11.30 -26.71
CA LEU A 5 -24.22 -12.21 -25.87
C LEU A 5 -23.90 -13.54 -26.58
N ALA A 6 -24.84 -14.03 -27.41
CA ALA A 6 -24.64 -15.21 -28.24
C ALA A 6 -23.59 -15.01 -29.36
N GLY A 7 -23.45 -13.79 -29.89
CA GLY A 7 -22.43 -13.42 -30.88
C GLY A 7 -21.02 -13.37 -30.28
N LEU A 8 -20.89 -12.82 -29.07
CA LEU A 8 -19.65 -12.91 -28.28
C LEU A 8 -19.25 -14.38 -28.05
N GLY A 9 -20.22 -15.26 -27.77
CA GLY A 9 -20.06 -16.72 -27.69
C GLY A 9 -19.27 -17.36 -28.84
N ARG A 10 -19.42 -16.84 -30.08
CA ARG A 10 -18.73 -17.39 -31.27
C ARG A 10 -17.27 -16.96 -31.37
N LEU A 11 -16.89 -15.81 -30.79
CA LEU A 11 -15.47 -15.44 -30.61
C LEU A 11 -14.77 -16.35 -29.58
N PHE A 12 -15.53 -17.10 -28.78
CA PHE A 12 -15.00 -17.93 -27.68
C PHE A 12 -14.90 -19.42 -27.99
N LYS A 13 -15.52 -19.90 -29.07
CA LYS A 13 -15.37 -21.29 -29.51
C LYS A 13 -14.09 -21.40 -30.34
N PRO A 14 -13.07 -22.15 -29.89
CA PRO A 14 -11.93 -22.47 -30.74
C PRO A 14 -12.47 -23.15 -32.01
N SER A 15 -12.05 -22.68 -33.18
CA SER A 15 -12.47 -23.30 -34.43
C SER A 15 -12.07 -24.78 -34.39
N PRO A 16 -13.00 -25.73 -34.56
CA PRO A 16 -12.67 -27.15 -34.54
C PRO A 16 -11.68 -27.55 -35.65
N GLU A 17 -11.45 -26.70 -36.65
CA GLU A 17 -10.58 -26.97 -37.79
C GLU A 17 -9.09 -26.67 -37.54
N THR A 18 -8.75 -25.91 -36.48
CA THR A 18 -7.33 -25.67 -36.13
C THR A 18 -6.82 -26.79 -35.24
N GLY A 19 -6.32 -27.87 -35.84
CA GLY A 19 -5.75 -29.01 -35.15
C GLY A 19 -4.69 -28.62 -34.11
N GLY A 20 -4.97 -28.93 -32.84
CA GLY A 20 -3.98 -29.17 -31.76
C GLY A 20 -3.24 -27.97 -31.15
N GLY A 21 -3.09 -26.85 -31.85
CA GLY A 21 -2.39 -25.67 -31.34
C GLY A 21 -3.36 -24.63 -30.78
N ALA A 22 -3.92 -24.84 -29.59
CA ALA A 22 -4.80 -23.86 -28.96
C ALA A 22 -3.99 -22.60 -28.59
N SER A 23 -4.00 -21.59 -29.46
CA SER A 23 -3.55 -20.25 -29.09
C SER A 23 -4.36 -19.78 -27.89
N PHE A 24 -3.69 -19.27 -26.85
CA PHE A 24 -4.35 -18.63 -25.74
C PHE A 24 -4.91 -17.30 -26.25
N PRO A 25 -6.24 -17.16 -26.48
CA PRO A 25 -6.75 -16.00 -27.19
C PRO A 25 -6.48 -14.73 -26.38
N LEU A 26 -6.20 -13.61 -27.05
CA LEU A 26 -5.93 -12.31 -26.40
C LEU A 26 -6.97 -11.98 -25.32
N PHE A 27 -8.23 -12.30 -25.58
CA PHE A 27 -9.33 -12.13 -24.64
C PHE A 27 -9.17 -12.95 -23.34
N PHE A 28 -8.71 -14.21 -23.41
CA PHE A 28 -8.44 -15.01 -22.22
C PHE A 28 -7.25 -14.48 -21.42
N ALA A 29 -6.26 -13.88 -22.09
CA ALA A 29 -5.16 -13.19 -21.41
C ALA A 29 -5.65 -11.98 -20.62
N VAL A 30 -6.54 -11.17 -21.22
CA VAL A 30 -7.18 -10.06 -20.52
C VAL A 30 -8.00 -10.55 -19.33
N LEU A 31 -8.84 -11.58 -19.50
CA LEU A 31 -9.63 -12.14 -18.39
C LEU A 31 -8.76 -12.76 -17.28
N TYR A 32 -7.58 -13.29 -17.62
CA TYR A 32 -6.65 -13.84 -16.63
C TYR A 32 -5.97 -12.73 -15.84
N LEU A 33 -5.54 -11.66 -16.52
CA LEU A 33 -4.71 -10.61 -15.92
C LEU A 33 -5.52 -9.49 -15.26
N ALA A 34 -6.72 -9.17 -15.76
CA ALA A 34 -7.54 -8.08 -15.24
C ALA A 34 -7.92 -8.22 -13.75
N PRO A 35 -8.33 -9.41 -13.24
CA PRO A 35 -8.59 -9.57 -11.81
C PRO A 35 -7.37 -9.22 -10.93
N LEU A 36 -6.15 -9.46 -11.41
CA LEU A 36 -4.93 -9.20 -10.65
C LEU A 36 -4.75 -7.71 -10.32
N ALA A 37 -5.27 -6.81 -11.16
CA ALA A 37 -5.27 -5.37 -10.88
C ALA A 37 -6.02 -5.05 -9.58
N PHE A 38 -7.13 -5.73 -9.33
CA PHE A 38 -7.97 -5.52 -8.15
C PHE A 38 -7.47 -6.32 -6.94
N ILE A 39 -6.91 -7.52 -7.18
CA ILE A 39 -6.33 -8.36 -6.13
C ILE A 39 -5.15 -7.65 -5.47
N PHE A 40 -4.26 -7.05 -6.25
CA PHE A 40 -3.07 -6.34 -5.75
C PHE A 40 -3.24 -4.83 -5.63
N ASP A 41 -4.47 -4.34 -5.74
CA ASP A 41 -4.83 -2.93 -5.57
C ASP A 41 -4.03 -1.94 -6.45
N LEU A 42 -3.91 -2.32 -7.72
CA LEU A 42 -3.23 -1.58 -8.80
C LEU A 42 -4.20 -0.72 -9.62
N ALA A 43 -5.50 -0.84 -9.38
CA ALA A 43 -6.55 -0.21 -10.18
C ALA A 43 -6.85 1.25 -9.79
N GLY A 44 -6.15 1.81 -8.81
CA GLY A 44 -6.37 3.16 -8.29
C GLY A 44 -7.28 3.19 -7.05
N CYS A 45 -7.74 4.38 -6.67
CA CYS A 45 -8.52 4.60 -5.46
C CYS A 45 -9.94 4.08 -5.63
N LEU A 46 -10.16 2.82 -5.22
CA LEU A 46 -11.48 2.20 -5.17
C LEU A 46 -11.85 1.88 -3.73
N PRO A 47 -13.11 2.13 -3.31
CA PRO A 47 -13.60 1.60 -2.04
C PRO A 47 -13.34 0.09 -1.96
N PRO A 48 -12.84 -0.45 -0.82
CA PRO A 48 -12.45 -1.84 -0.69
C PRO A 48 -13.54 -2.82 -1.12
N TYR A 49 -14.80 -2.54 -0.79
CA TYR A 49 -15.94 -3.38 -1.19
C TYR A 49 -16.20 -3.35 -2.69
N LEU A 50 -16.05 -2.20 -3.35
CA LEU A 50 -16.18 -2.09 -4.80
C LEU A 50 -15.02 -2.82 -5.50
N ARG A 51 -13.78 -2.66 -5.00
CA ARG A 51 -12.61 -3.39 -5.49
C ARG A 51 -12.84 -4.90 -5.42
N LEU A 52 -13.30 -5.40 -4.26
CA LEU A 52 -13.61 -6.82 -4.06
C LEU A 52 -14.73 -7.30 -4.97
N LEU A 53 -15.82 -6.52 -5.10
CA LEU A 53 -16.92 -6.85 -6.01
C LEU A 53 -16.43 -6.99 -7.46
N LEU A 54 -15.62 -6.03 -7.94
CA LEU A 54 -15.04 -6.08 -9.28
C LEU A 54 -14.11 -7.28 -9.46
N ALA A 55 -13.28 -7.61 -8.47
CA ALA A 55 -12.46 -8.81 -8.49
C ALA A 55 -13.31 -10.08 -8.63
N TYR A 56 -14.37 -10.24 -7.82
CA TYR A 56 -15.26 -11.39 -7.88
C TYR A 56 -16.03 -11.47 -9.20
N LEU A 57 -16.54 -10.36 -9.72
CA LEU A 57 -17.23 -10.32 -11.02
C LEU A 57 -16.32 -10.77 -12.16
N LEU A 58 -15.07 -10.28 -12.19
CA LEU A 58 -14.08 -10.68 -13.20
C LEU A 58 -13.66 -12.14 -13.06
N LEU A 59 -13.61 -12.68 -11.84
CA LEU A 59 -13.36 -14.10 -11.58
C LEU A 59 -14.52 -15.01 -12.00
N LEU A 60 -15.77 -14.57 -11.84
CA LEU A 60 -16.95 -15.33 -12.23
C LEU A 60 -17.21 -15.29 -13.75
N LEU A 61 -16.80 -14.22 -14.43
CA LEU A 61 -17.00 -14.04 -15.86
C LEU A 61 -16.49 -15.21 -16.73
N PRO A 62 -15.25 -15.73 -16.60
CA PRO A 62 -14.80 -16.86 -17.41
C PRO A 62 -15.57 -18.16 -17.12
N LEU A 63 -16.10 -18.35 -15.91
CA LEU A 63 -16.95 -19.49 -15.56
C LEU A 63 -18.32 -19.40 -16.25
N ALA A 64 -18.89 -18.20 -16.32
CA ALA A 64 -20.14 -17.93 -17.02
C ALA A 64 -20.00 -18.12 -18.54
N LEU A 65 -18.84 -17.77 -19.10
CA LEU A 65 -18.55 -17.95 -20.53
C LEU A 65 -18.28 -19.41 -20.91
N ARG A 66 -17.93 -20.27 -19.95
CA ARG A 66 -17.69 -21.71 -20.15
C ARG A 66 -18.40 -22.55 -19.09
N PRO A 67 -19.75 -22.64 -19.14
CA PRO A 67 -20.51 -23.39 -18.15
C PRO A 67 -20.17 -24.89 -18.22
N GLY A 68 -20.08 -25.53 -17.05
CA GLY A 68 -19.79 -26.96 -16.93
C GLY A 68 -19.63 -27.39 -15.47
N ARG A 69 -19.50 -28.70 -15.21
CA ARG A 69 -19.34 -29.23 -13.84
C ARG A 69 -18.12 -28.66 -13.11
N ARG A 70 -16.99 -28.48 -13.82
CA ARG A 70 -15.81 -27.83 -13.26
C ARG A 70 -16.05 -26.36 -12.97
N ALA A 71 -16.81 -25.67 -13.82
CA ALA A 71 -17.15 -24.27 -13.61
C ALA A 71 -17.99 -24.06 -12.35
N ALA A 72 -18.92 -24.99 -12.04
CA ALA A 72 -19.67 -24.98 -10.78
C ALA A 72 -18.76 -25.12 -9.55
N TRP A 73 -17.73 -25.96 -9.63
CA TRP A 73 -16.71 -26.06 -8.56
C TRP A 73 -15.92 -24.75 -8.41
N GLY A 74 -15.43 -24.17 -9.52
CA GLY A 74 -14.75 -22.87 -9.48
C GLY A 74 -15.63 -21.77 -8.88
N ALA A 75 -16.91 -21.73 -9.23
CA ALA A 75 -17.88 -20.79 -8.66
C ALA A 75 -18.07 -21.02 -7.15
N ALA A 76 -18.15 -22.28 -6.71
CA ALA A 76 -18.25 -22.61 -5.28
C ALA A 76 -17.02 -22.14 -4.50
N VAL A 77 -15.80 -22.24 -5.07
CA VAL A 77 -14.58 -21.70 -4.45
C VAL A 77 -14.65 -20.18 -4.32
N VAL A 78 -15.05 -19.47 -5.39
CA VAL A 78 -15.19 -18.00 -5.35
C VAL A 78 -16.22 -17.57 -4.29
N VAL A 79 -17.37 -18.23 -4.24
CA VAL A 79 -18.42 -17.96 -3.23
C VAL A 79 -17.91 -18.28 -1.81
N GLY A 80 -17.16 -19.36 -1.64
CA GLY A 80 -16.55 -19.72 -0.36
C GLY A 80 -15.54 -18.67 0.12
N VAL A 81 -14.67 -18.18 -0.77
CA VAL A 81 -13.74 -17.09 -0.47
C VAL A 81 -14.47 -15.79 -0.13
N MET A 82 -15.54 -15.45 -0.88
CA MET A 82 -16.37 -14.29 -0.60
C MET A 82 -17.03 -14.37 0.78
N ALA A 83 -17.60 -15.53 1.13
CA ALA A 83 -18.20 -15.76 2.45
C ALA A 83 -17.16 -15.70 3.58
N LEU A 84 -15.98 -16.28 3.36
CA LEU A 84 -14.88 -16.25 4.33
C LEU A 84 -14.37 -14.82 4.55
N GLY A 85 -14.16 -14.06 3.47
CA GLY A 85 -13.74 -12.66 3.52
C GLY A 85 -14.75 -11.78 4.25
N ALA A 86 -16.04 -11.95 3.96
CA ALA A 86 -17.11 -11.22 4.64
C ALA A 86 -17.21 -11.59 6.13
N ARG A 87 -16.89 -12.83 6.51
CA ARG A 87 -17.01 -13.31 7.89
C ARG A 87 -15.80 -12.96 8.76
N LEU A 88 -14.59 -13.04 8.20
CA LEU A 88 -13.34 -12.94 8.95
C LEU A 88 -12.61 -11.60 8.77
N SER A 89 -12.91 -10.84 7.71
CA SER A 89 -12.19 -9.61 7.35
C SER A 89 -10.67 -9.79 7.42
N PRO A 90 -10.11 -10.76 6.67
CA PRO A 90 -8.70 -11.15 6.79
C PRO A 90 -7.76 -9.96 6.52
N PRO A 91 -6.52 -9.96 7.07
CA PRO A 91 -5.51 -8.94 6.73
C PRO A 91 -5.21 -8.90 5.22
N PRO A 92 -4.67 -7.79 4.66
CA PRO A 92 -4.48 -7.63 3.21
C PRO A 92 -3.76 -8.79 2.53
N ALA A 93 -2.69 -9.29 3.14
CA ALA A 93 -1.91 -10.40 2.59
C ALA A 93 -2.72 -11.71 2.54
N ALA A 94 -3.52 -11.99 3.58
CA ALA A 94 -4.41 -13.13 3.62
C ALA A 94 -5.55 -12.99 2.60
N GLU A 95 -6.09 -11.79 2.40
CA GLU A 95 -7.08 -11.51 1.36
C GLU A 95 -6.50 -11.76 -0.04
N ILE A 96 -5.31 -11.23 -0.34
CA ILE A 96 -4.59 -11.47 -1.59
C ILE A 96 -4.41 -12.98 -1.80
N ALA A 97 -3.94 -13.69 -0.79
CA ALA A 97 -3.75 -15.14 -0.86
C ALA A 97 -5.05 -15.89 -1.19
N LEU A 98 -6.16 -15.57 -0.51
CA LEU A 98 -7.47 -16.18 -0.76
C LEU A 98 -7.99 -15.87 -2.18
N LEU A 99 -7.82 -14.64 -2.64
CA LEU A 99 -8.23 -14.25 -4.00
C LEU A 99 -7.37 -14.91 -5.08
N LEU A 100 -6.07 -15.09 -4.84
CA LEU A 100 -5.19 -15.84 -5.75
C LEU A 100 -5.55 -17.34 -5.81
N LEU A 101 -5.98 -17.92 -4.68
CA LEU A 101 -6.51 -19.29 -4.66
C LEU A 101 -7.81 -19.40 -5.48
N ALA A 102 -8.73 -18.45 -5.31
CA ALA A 102 -9.95 -18.37 -6.11
C ALA A 102 -9.64 -18.20 -7.60
N HIS A 103 -8.70 -17.31 -7.93
CA HIS A 103 -8.22 -17.09 -9.29
C HIS A 103 -7.67 -18.36 -9.92
N GLN A 104 -6.77 -19.07 -9.23
CA GLN A 104 -6.20 -20.33 -9.73
C GLN A 104 -7.28 -21.41 -9.89
N ALA A 105 -8.25 -21.51 -8.97
CA ALA A 105 -9.35 -22.47 -9.04
C ALA A 105 -10.28 -22.20 -10.24
N VAL A 106 -10.65 -20.94 -10.45
CA VAL A 106 -11.43 -20.49 -11.63
C VAL A 106 -10.73 -20.94 -12.90
N TRP A 107 -9.43 -20.69 -13.01
CA TRP A 107 -8.70 -21.00 -14.22
C TRP A 107 -8.52 -22.50 -14.42
N GLN A 108 -8.23 -23.28 -13.38
CA GLN A 108 -8.24 -24.74 -13.47
C GLN A 108 -9.58 -25.32 -13.94
N ALA A 109 -10.70 -24.64 -13.63
CA ALA A 109 -12.02 -25.03 -14.08
C ALA A 109 -12.30 -24.69 -15.56
N VAL A 110 -11.78 -23.56 -16.05
CA VAL A 110 -12.07 -22.99 -17.39
C VAL A 110 -11.12 -23.53 -18.46
N GLY A 111 -9.87 -23.82 -18.11
CA GLY A 111 -8.86 -24.36 -19.03
C GLY A 111 -7.43 -24.30 -18.47
N PRO A 112 -6.49 -25.09 -19.01
CA PRO A 112 -5.11 -25.05 -18.52
C PRO A 112 -4.50 -23.66 -18.72
N VAL A 113 -4.02 -23.07 -17.62
CA VAL A 113 -3.15 -21.89 -17.66
C VAL A 113 -1.71 -22.36 -17.81
N PRO A 114 -0.91 -21.74 -18.69
CA PRO A 114 0.52 -22.02 -18.75
C PRO A 114 1.16 -21.88 -17.37
N ALA A 115 1.84 -22.92 -16.88
CA ALA A 115 2.44 -22.94 -15.55
C ALA A 115 3.38 -21.74 -15.29
N ARG A 116 4.03 -21.24 -16.36
CA ARG A 116 4.86 -20.03 -16.36
C ARG A 116 4.10 -18.77 -15.93
N LEU A 117 2.84 -18.59 -16.36
CA LEU A 117 2.03 -17.44 -15.94
C LEU A 117 1.66 -17.54 -14.46
N SER A 118 1.27 -18.73 -13.98
CA SER A 118 1.01 -18.94 -12.55
C SER A 118 2.27 -18.69 -11.72
N ALA A 119 3.44 -19.15 -12.17
CA ALA A 119 4.72 -18.90 -11.50
C ALA A 119 5.05 -17.40 -11.44
N GLY A 120 4.83 -16.65 -12.54
CA GLY A 120 5.00 -15.20 -12.55
C GLY A 120 4.07 -14.47 -11.58
N VAL A 121 2.80 -14.87 -11.48
CA VAL A 121 1.85 -14.31 -10.50
C VAL A 121 2.28 -14.59 -9.07
N VAL A 122 2.72 -15.82 -8.78
CA VAL A 122 3.21 -16.20 -7.44
C VAL A 122 4.46 -15.42 -7.07
N GLY A 123 5.43 -15.33 -7.99
CA GLY A 123 6.64 -14.53 -7.78
C GLY A 123 6.32 -13.07 -7.52
N TYR A 124 5.37 -12.50 -8.27
CA TYR A 124 4.89 -11.14 -7.99
C TYR A 124 4.18 -11.04 -6.64
N ALA A 125 3.36 -12.02 -6.23
CA ALA A 125 2.69 -11.97 -4.94
C ALA A 125 3.68 -11.87 -3.76
N PHE A 126 4.78 -12.61 -3.84
CA PHE A 126 5.86 -12.53 -2.86
C PHE A 126 6.60 -11.20 -2.91
N LEU A 127 6.94 -10.73 -4.11
CA LEU A 127 7.58 -9.43 -4.29
C LEU A 127 6.68 -8.31 -3.78
N HIS A 128 5.38 -8.40 -4.03
CA HIS A 128 4.39 -7.43 -3.59
C HIS A 128 4.27 -7.39 -2.07
N LEU A 129 4.26 -8.57 -1.41
CA LEU A 129 4.32 -8.62 0.05
C LEU A 129 5.57 -7.91 0.56
N PHE A 130 6.74 -8.23 0.02
CA PHE A 130 8.00 -7.70 0.50
C PHE A 130 8.16 -6.19 0.24
N LEU A 131 7.80 -5.73 -0.96
CA LEU A 131 8.01 -4.35 -1.39
C LEU A 131 6.91 -3.38 -0.91
N PHE A 132 5.64 -3.78 -0.98
CA PHE A 132 4.52 -2.87 -0.77
C PHE A 132 3.78 -3.11 0.53
N LEU A 133 3.70 -4.35 1.02
CA LEU A 133 2.96 -4.63 2.26
C LEU A 133 3.89 -4.61 3.48
N SER A 134 5.17 -4.94 3.33
CA SER A 134 6.15 -4.90 4.41
C SER A 134 6.84 -3.53 4.48
N PRO A 135 7.23 -3.06 5.69
CA PRO A 135 8.04 -1.85 5.83
C PRO A 135 9.44 -2.01 5.24
N LEU A 136 9.99 -3.24 5.20
CA LEU A 136 11.37 -3.51 4.76
C LEU A 136 11.63 -3.15 3.30
N GLY A 137 10.59 -3.28 2.46
CA GLY A 137 10.68 -2.95 1.05
C GLY A 137 10.70 -1.47 0.74
N HIS A 138 10.34 -0.61 1.72
CA HIS A 138 10.11 0.80 1.49
C HIS A 138 11.34 1.52 0.91
N GLY A 139 12.51 1.37 1.51
CA GLY A 139 13.72 2.03 1.02
C GLY A 139 14.10 1.62 -0.42
N ALA A 140 13.89 0.35 -0.78
CA ALA A 140 14.12 -0.13 -2.14
C ALA A 140 13.11 0.44 -3.14
N VAL A 141 11.83 0.53 -2.74
CA VAL A 141 10.77 1.14 -3.54
C VAL A 141 11.03 2.63 -3.73
N GLU A 142 11.31 3.38 -2.68
CA GLU A 142 11.62 4.82 -2.76
C GLU A 142 12.86 5.09 -3.61
N GLY A 143 13.92 4.30 -3.46
CA GLY A 143 15.11 4.41 -4.29
C GLY A 143 14.82 4.17 -5.78
N PHE A 144 13.97 3.20 -6.09
CA PHE A 144 13.52 2.94 -7.46
C PHE A 144 12.66 4.11 -8.00
N CYS A 145 11.70 4.59 -7.22
CA CYS A 145 10.84 5.72 -7.58
C CYS A 145 11.67 6.98 -7.85
N ALA A 146 12.60 7.34 -6.96
CA ALA A 146 13.50 8.47 -7.15
C ALA A 146 14.37 8.34 -8.41
N GLY A 147 14.86 7.13 -8.71
CA GLY A 147 15.59 6.86 -9.95
C GLY A 147 14.71 7.06 -11.19
N MET A 148 13.47 6.59 -11.13
CA MET A 148 12.49 6.75 -12.20
C MET A 148 12.09 8.21 -12.42
N ASP A 149 11.86 8.96 -11.36
CA ASP A 149 11.51 10.38 -11.43
C ASP A 149 12.65 11.21 -12.03
N ARG A 150 13.90 10.94 -11.65
CA ARG A 150 15.08 11.57 -12.28
C ARG A 150 15.16 11.26 -13.77
N LEU A 151 14.93 10.01 -14.16
CA LEU A 151 14.96 9.61 -15.57
C LEU A 151 13.82 10.28 -16.35
N ALA A 152 12.60 10.23 -15.82
CA ALA A 152 11.44 10.86 -16.43
C ALA A 152 11.67 12.36 -16.57
N GLY A 153 12.20 13.01 -15.53
CA GLY A 153 12.46 14.44 -15.57
C GLY A 153 13.59 14.86 -16.50
N TRP A 154 14.60 14.01 -16.69
CA TRP A 154 15.61 14.20 -17.73
C TRP A 154 15.00 14.13 -19.14
N VAL A 155 14.08 13.18 -19.38
CA VAL A 155 13.41 13.02 -20.69
C VAL A 155 12.45 14.17 -21.00
N THR A 156 11.68 14.63 -20.00
CA THR A 156 10.61 15.62 -20.21
C THR A 156 11.03 17.05 -19.94
N GLY A 157 12.16 17.28 -19.30
CA GLY A 157 12.60 18.59 -18.82
C GLY A 157 11.73 19.13 -17.67
N SER A 158 11.13 18.26 -16.85
CA SER A 158 10.29 18.64 -15.71
C SER A 158 10.62 17.79 -14.49
N ALA A 159 10.70 18.37 -13.30
CA ALA A 159 10.92 17.60 -12.08
C ALA A 159 9.61 16.92 -11.63
N TYR A 160 9.72 15.68 -11.14
CA TYR A 160 8.62 14.88 -10.63
C TYR A 160 8.99 14.27 -9.29
N ASN A 161 7.98 14.00 -8.46
CA ASN A 161 8.13 13.24 -7.23
C ASN A 161 6.91 12.33 -7.05
N LEU A 162 6.91 11.19 -7.73
CA LEU A 162 5.77 10.29 -7.78
C LEU A 162 5.99 9.10 -6.86
N GLY A 163 4.98 8.82 -6.01
CA GLY A 163 4.95 7.60 -5.23
C GLY A 163 4.75 6.35 -6.07
N PRO A 164 5.08 5.16 -5.54
CA PRO A 164 4.94 3.88 -6.23
C PRO A 164 3.53 3.62 -6.79
N THR A 165 2.48 4.12 -6.14
CA THR A 165 1.08 4.01 -6.60
C THR A 165 0.88 4.79 -7.89
N TYR A 166 1.34 6.05 -7.95
CA TYR A 166 1.21 6.88 -9.14
C TYR A 166 2.23 6.55 -10.23
N LEU A 167 3.40 6.00 -9.90
CA LEU A 167 4.30 5.43 -10.92
C LEU A 167 3.76 4.14 -11.56
N GLY A 168 2.74 3.53 -10.96
CA GLY A 168 2.23 2.22 -11.38
C GLY A 168 3.28 1.12 -11.22
N LEU A 169 4.12 1.21 -10.18
CA LEU A 169 5.24 0.30 -9.97
C LEU A 169 4.78 -1.14 -9.75
N GLY A 170 3.69 -1.34 -9.03
CA GLY A 170 3.14 -2.68 -8.81
C GLY A 170 2.73 -3.38 -10.12
N GLY A 171 2.08 -2.66 -11.04
CA GLY A 171 1.76 -3.19 -12.36
C GLY A 171 3.01 -3.53 -13.18
N LEU A 172 3.99 -2.63 -13.18
CA LEU A 172 5.26 -2.82 -13.89
C LEU A 172 5.97 -4.10 -13.41
N LEU A 173 6.06 -4.28 -12.10
CA LEU A 173 6.68 -5.45 -11.48
C LEU A 173 5.90 -6.75 -11.75
N LEU A 174 4.56 -6.72 -11.74
CA LEU A 174 3.74 -7.87 -12.11
C LEU A 174 4.07 -8.34 -13.53
N PHE A 175 4.05 -7.43 -14.50
CA PHE A 175 4.33 -7.77 -15.89
C PHE A 175 5.79 -8.13 -16.12
N LEU A 176 6.73 -7.58 -15.34
CA LEU A 176 8.13 -8.01 -15.34
C LEU A 176 8.25 -9.47 -14.85
N CYS A 177 7.61 -9.82 -13.73
CA CYS A 177 7.60 -11.20 -13.22
C CYS A 177 6.98 -12.18 -14.22
N LEU A 178 5.88 -11.79 -14.87
CA LEU A 178 5.26 -12.59 -15.93
C LEU A 178 6.19 -12.76 -17.14
N SER A 179 6.88 -11.70 -17.54
CA SER A 179 7.85 -11.72 -18.65
C SER A 179 9.04 -12.63 -18.36
N VAL A 180 9.60 -12.54 -17.15
CA VAL A 180 10.73 -13.36 -16.69
C VAL A 180 10.33 -14.83 -16.57
N ALA A 181 9.20 -15.13 -15.94
CA ALA A 181 8.69 -16.50 -15.85
C ALA A 181 8.35 -17.09 -17.23
N GLY A 182 8.00 -16.23 -18.19
CA GLY A 182 7.76 -16.56 -19.58
C GLY A 182 9.03 -16.83 -20.41
N TRP A 183 10.24 -16.59 -19.89
CA TRP A 183 11.49 -16.83 -20.61
C TRP A 183 11.64 -18.30 -21.00
N ASP A 184 11.37 -18.60 -22.26
CA ASP A 184 12.02 -19.71 -22.93
C ASP A 184 13.47 -19.29 -23.20
N ARG A 185 14.46 -20.13 -22.87
CA ARG A 185 15.93 -19.81 -22.85
C ARG A 185 16.53 -19.25 -24.15
N SER A 186 15.70 -18.94 -25.15
CA SER A 186 16.04 -18.18 -26.35
C SER A 186 16.43 -16.72 -26.06
N ARG A 187 17.38 -16.18 -26.83
CA ARG A 187 17.77 -14.75 -26.81
C ARG A 187 16.58 -13.79 -27.05
N LEU A 188 15.49 -14.28 -27.64
CA LEU A 188 14.27 -13.51 -27.88
C LEU A 188 13.53 -13.14 -26.59
N GLY A 189 13.67 -13.92 -25.52
CA GLY A 189 13.04 -13.65 -24.23
C GLY A 189 13.57 -12.37 -23.59
N PHE A 190 14.90 -12.24 -23.49
CA PHE A 190 15.54 -11.08 -22.87
C PHE A 190 15.24 -9.78 -23.64
N GLY A 191 15.37 -9.81 -24.97
CA GLY A 191 15.07 -8.64 -25.81
C GLY A 191 13.64 -8.14 -25.65
N ARG A 192 12.64 -9.05 -25.63
CA ARG A 192 11.24 -8.68 -25.39
C ARG A 192 11.02 -8.07 -24.02
N THR A 193 11.62 -8.62 -22.96
CA THR A 193 11.51 -8.07 -21.61
C THR A 193 12.15 -6.69 -21.50
N ALA A 194 13.33 -6.49 -22.09
CA ALA A 194 13.99 -5.18 -22.13
C ALA A 194 13.15 -4.16 -22.92
N SER A 195 12.57 -4.56 -24.07
CA SER A 195 11.63 -3.72 -24.82
C SER A 195 10.36 -3.41 -24.03
N PHE A 196 9.80 -4.38 -23.31
CA PHE A 196 8.64 -4.17 -22.44
C PHE A 196 8.96 -3.09 -21.40
N LEU A 197 10.07 -3.25 -20.69
CA LEU A 197 10.48 -2.29 -19.67
C LEU A 197 10.67 -0.90 -20.28
N GLY A 198 11.41 -0.78 -21.40
CA GLY A 198 11.62 0.51 -22.07
C GLY A 198 10.32 1.19 -22.50
N ILE A 199 9.40 0.45 -23.14
CA ILE A 199 8.13 0.99 -23.63
C ILE A 199 7.18 1.33 -22.47
N ALA A 200 7.08 0.46 -21.46
CA ALA A 200 6.22 0.69 -20.31
C ALA A 200 6.69 1.92 -19.51
N LEU A 201 8.01 2.06 -19.29
CA LEU A 201 8.57 3.23 -18.60
C LEU A 201 8.33 4.52 -19.38
N LEU A 202 8.55 4.51 -20.69
CA LEU A 202 8.26 5.66 -21.54
C LEU A 202 6.77 6.03 -21.51
N ALA A 203 5.88 5.03 -21.63
CA ALA A 203 4.45 5.24 -21.61
C ALA A 203 3.97 5.79 -20.25
N ASN A 204 4.49 5.27 -19.13
CA ASN A 204 4.22 5.80 -17.80
C ASN A 204 4.69 7.26 -17.69
N GLY A 205 5.90 7.58 -18.15
CA GLY A 205 6.44 8.94 -18.13
C GLY A 205 5.60 9.93 -18.95
N VAL A 206 5.16 9.52 -20.15
CA VAL A 206 4.24 10.33 -20.97
C VAL A 206 2.90 10.52 -20.28
N LEU A 207 2.34 9.46 -19.69
CA LEU A 207 1.06 9.51 -19.00
C LEU A 207 1.15 10.40 -17.75
N ALA A 208 2.27 10.37 -17.03
CA ALA A 208 2.57 11.25 -15.90
C ALA A 208 2.68 12.71 -16.32
N LEU A 209 3.39 12.99 -17.43
CA LEU A 209 3.45 14.33 -18.02
C LEU A 209 2.06 14.86 -18.39
N VAL A 210 1.20 14.01 -18.97
CA VAL A 210 -0.19 14.36 -19.30
C VAL A 210 -0.97 14.67 -18.02
N LEU A 211 -0.88 13.83 -17.00
CA LEU A 211 -1.53 14.05 -15.71
C LEU A 211 -1.13 15.42 -15.15
N ILE A 212 0.16 15.67 -15.03
CA ILE A 212 0.72 16.87 -14.39
C ILE A 212 0.43 18.15 -15.20
N ARG A 213 0.44 18.10 -16.53
CA ARG A 213 0.21 19.31 -17.36
C ARG A 213 -1.26 19.60 -17.64
N LYS A 214 -2.16 18.61 -17.50
CA LYS A 214 -3.56 18.75 -17.92
C LYS A 214 -4.55 18.70 -16.76
N VAL A 215 -4.18 18.07 -15.66
CA VAL A 215 -4.99 18.13 -14.44
C VAL A 215 -4.53 19.36 -13.68
N ASP A 216 -5.41 20.34 -13.61
CA ASP A 216 -5.27 21.47 -12.70
C ASP A 216 -5.66 20.96 -11.31
N PHE A 217 -4.70 20.88 -10.40
CA PHE A 217 -4.87 20.32 -9.05
C PHE A 217 -5.32 21.37 -8.04
N ALA A 218 -5.92 22.48 -8.50
CA ALA A 218 -6.48 23.50 -7.63
C ALA A 218 -7.39 22.93 -6.51
N ALA A 219 -7.49 23.67 -5.41
CA ALA A 219 -8.20 23.32 -4.17
C ALA A 219 -9.62 22.75 -4.35
N ASP A 220 -10.28 23.06 -5.46
CA ASP A 220 -11.59 22.53 -5.86
C ASP A 220 -11.62 21.00 -6.08
N MET A 221 -10.45 20.33 -6.10
CA MET A 221 -10.33 18.87 -6.19
C MET A 221 -10.54 18.13 -4.87
N VAL A 222 -10.51 18.82 -3.73
CA VAL A 222 -10.94 18.22 -2.46
C VAL A 222 -12.41 17.87 -2.62
N TRP A 223 -12.73 16.57 -2.61
CA TRP A 223 -14.11 16.10 -2.66
C TRP A 223 -14.84 16.50 -1.37
N GLU A 224 -15.24 17.77 -1.26
CA GLU A 224 -16.35 18.16 -0.40
C GLU A 224 -17.63 17.65 -1.06
N LEU A 225 -17.91 16.35 -0.91
CA LEU A 225 -19.26 15.82 -1.10
C LEU A 225 -20.14 16.43 0.00
N LYS A 226 -20.53 17.70 -0.18
CA LYS A 226 -21.72 18.23 0.46
C LYS A 226 -22.87 17.44 -0.17
N TYR A 227 -23.26 16.34 0.46
CA TYR A 227 -24.27 15.36 0.06
C TYR A 227 -25.68 15.97 -0.20
N GLN A 228 -25.83 17.29 -0.27
CA GLN A 228 -27.11 17.98 -0.21
C GLN A 228 -27.50 18.75 -1.49
N GLU A 229 -26.63 18.90 -2.49
CA GLU A 229 -27.00 19.64 -3.71
C GLU A 229 -26.91 18.78 -4.99
N PRO A 230 -27.96 18.75 -5.83
CA PRO A 230 -27.93 18.08 -7.13
C PRO A 230 -26.97 18.81 -8.08
N PHE A 231 -25.98 18.09 -8.59
CA PHE A 231 -24.84 18.63 -9.34
C PHE A 231 -25.24 19.31 -10.67
N GLY A 232 -24.67 20.49 -10.94
CA GLY A 232 -24.64 21.10 -12.26
C GLY A 232 -23.59 20.47 -13.19
N TYR A 233 -23.73 20.62 -14.52
CA TYR A 233 -22.81 20.04 -15.52
C TYR A 233 -21.33 20.49 -15.34
N ALA A 234 -21.09 21.71 -14.87
CA ALA A 234 -19.73 22.19 -14.60
C ALA A 234 -19.07 21.47 -13.41
N GLN A 235 -19.84 21.26 -12.33
CA GLN A 235 -19.39 20.49 -11.16
C GLN A 235 -19.14 19.03 -11.54
N LEU A 236 -19.99 18.42 -12.37
CA LEU A 236 -19.77 17.08 -12.90
C LEU A 236 -18.42 16.97 -13.63
N TRP A 237 -18.05 17.96 -14.47
CA TRP A 237 -16.76 17.94 -15.15
C TRP A 237 -15.58 18.11 -14.19
N GLN A 238 -15.69 18.95 -13.16
CA GLN A 238 -14.68 19.05 -12.11
C GLN A 238 -14.53 17.72 -11.35
N HIS A 239 -15.63 17.07 -10.99
CA HIS A 239 -15.61 15.74 -10.35
C HIS A 239 -14.99 14.67 -11.25
N LEU A 240 -15.24 14.73 -12.56
CA LEU A 240 -14.62 13.81 -13.53
C LEU A 240 -13.11 14.04 -13.68
N LYS A 241 -12.61 15.27 -13.54
CA LYS A 241 -11.16 15.54 -13.46
C LYS A 241 -10.57 14.95 -12.18
N GLY A 242 -11.24 15.13 -11.04
CA GLY A 242 -10.80 14.51 -9.78
C GLY A 242 -10.83 12.98 -9.85
N LEU A 243 -11.84 12.41 -10.51
CA LEU A 243 -11.91 10.98 -10.79
C LEU A 243 -10.73 10.51 -11.64
N ALA A 244 -10.28 11.30 -12.62
CA ALA A 244 -9.13 10.97 -13.46
C ALA A 244 -7.88 10.70 -12.63
N LEU A 245 -7.64 11.47 -11.56
CA LEU A 245 -6.53 11.29 -10.64
C LEU A 245 -6.66 10.01 -9.80
N LEU A 246 -7.88 9.71 -9.35
CA LEU A 246 -8.18 8.50 -8.57
C LEU A 246 -8.07 7.22 -9.40
N ILE A 247 -8.46 7.26 -10.69
CA ILE A 247 -8.36 6.12 -11.62
C ILE A 247 -7.01 6.05 -12.35
N TYR A 248 -6.16 7.06 -12.19
CA TYR A 248 -4.89 7.17 -12.92
C TYR A 248 -4.02 5.91 -12.78
N PRO A 249 -3.82 5.32 -11.57
CA PRO A 249 -3.08 4.06 -11.46
C PRO A 249 -3.70 2.92 -12.28
N GLY A 250 -5.04 2.87 -12.37
CA GLY A 250 -5.74 1.90 -13.22
C GLY A 250 -5.51 2.12 -14.72
N LEU A 251 -5.39 3.38 -15.18
CA LEU A 251 -5.02 3.70 -16.56
C LEU A 251 -3.58 3.28 -16.87
N VAL A 252 -2.64 3.59 -15.95
CA VAL A 252 -1.26 3.13 -16.04
C VAL A 252 -1.19 1.61 -16.16
N PHE A 253 -1.92 0.88 -15.29
CA PHE A 253 -2.01 -0.57 -15.34
C PHE A 253 -2.55 -1.07 -16.70
N ALA A 254 -3.62 -0.45 -17.22
CA ALA A 254 -4.21 -0.83 -18.50
C ALA A 254 -3.23 -0.65 -19.68
N VAL A 255 -2.45 0.43 -19.68
CA VAL A 255 -1.39 0.67 -20.67
C VAL A 255 -0.30 -0.40 -20.56
N GLN A 256 0.18 -0.68 -19.35
CA GLN A 256 1.19 -1.72 -19.12
C GLN A 256 0.69 -3.11 -19.56
N LEU A 257 -0.57 -3.43 -19.27
CA LEU A 257 -1.22 -4.65 -19.76
C LEU A 257 -1.24 -4.71 -21.28
N ALA A 258 -1.62 -3.62 -21.95
CA ALA A 258 -1.65 -3.57 -23.41
C ALA A 258 -0.25 -3.77 -24.01
N VAL A 259 0.78 -3.10 -23.47
CA VAL A 259 2.17 -3.25 -23.91
C VAL A 259 2.65 -4.68 -23.71
N TYR A 260 2.38 -5.27 -22.53
CA TYR A 260 2.71 -6.67 -22.23
C TYR A 260 2.05 -7.61 -23.24
N LEU A 261 0.75 -7.44 -23.49
CA LEU A 261 0.02 -8.28 -24.44
C LEU A 261 0.58 -8.12 -25.86
N VAL A 262 0.88 -6.91 -26.33
CA VAL A 262 1.44 -6.68 -27.68
C VAL A 262 2.80 -7.38 -27.85
N LEU A 263 3.69 -7.29 -26.86
CA LEU A 263 5.04 -7.84 -26.94
C LEU A 263 5.08 -9.37 -26.74
N HIS A 264 4.18 -9.90 -25.92
CA HIS A 264 4.10 -11.32 -25.60
C HIS A 264 3.00 -12.06 -26.35
N HIS A 265 2.31 -11.39 -27.28
CA HIS A 265 1.41 -12.07 -28.22
C HIS A 265 2.25 -12.88 -29.21
N GLU A 266 2.52 -14.13 -28.86
CA GLU A 266 3.14 -15.05 -29.80
C GLU A 266 2.21 -15.26 -30.98
N ARG A 267 2.66 -14.83 -32.17
CA ARG A 267 2.13 -15.38 -33.41
C ARG A 267 2.47 -16.85 -33.35
N THR A 268 1.46 -17.69 -33.10
CA THR A 268 1.54 -19.15 -33.20
C THR A 268 2.46 -19.47 -34.38
N PRO A 269 3.61 -20.13 -34.14
CA PRO A 269 4.48 -20.50 -35.24
C PRO A 269 3.59 -21.22 -36.23
N ARG A 270 3.42 -20.65 -37.43
CA ARG A 270 2.65 -21.29 -38.49
C ARG A 270 3.26 -22.67 -38.58
N VAL A 271 2.49 -23.67 -38.15
CA VAL A 271 2.85 -25.07 -38.37
C VAL A 271 3.05 -25.12 -39.86
N ARG A 272 4.31 -25.16 -40.30
CA ARG A 272 4.63 -25.31 -41.72
C ARG A 272 3.96 -26.62 -42.06
N SER A 273 2.83 -26.54 -42.79
CA SER A 273 2.18 -27.69 -43.38
C SER A 273 3.08 -28.19 -44.51
N GLY A 274 4.27 -28.65 -44.15
CA GLY A 274 5.03 -29.52 -45.01
C GLY A 274 4.22 -30.81 -45.05
N ASN A 275 3.61 -31.09 -46.20
CA ASN A 275 3.02 -32.38 -46.57
C ASN A 275 4.07 -33.53 -46.58
N GLY A 276 5.18 -33.39 -45.85
CA GLY A 276 6.09 -34.48 -45.60
C GLY A 276 5.42 -35.43 -44.63
N ALA A 277 4.96 -36.57 -45.15
CA ALA A 277 4.46 -37.68 -44.36
C ALA A 277 5.48 -38.07 -43.28
N VAL A 278 5.32 -37.54 -42.06
CA VAL A 278 6.03 -38.01 -40.87
C VAL A 278 5.31 -39.27 -40.40
N ASN A 279 5.45 -40.34 -41.20
CA ASN A 279 5.19 -41.71 -40.77
C ASN A 279 6.29 -42.10 -39.78
N GLY A 280 6.16 -41.66 -38.54
CA GLY A 280 7.18 -41.92 -37.52
C GLY A 280 7.04 -41.09 -36.26
N ILE A 281 5.81 -40.83 -35.78
CA ILE A 281 5.65 -40.35 -34.41
C ILE A 281 5.89 -41.55 -33.50
N SER A 282 7.16 -41.72 -33.13
CA SER A 282 7.57 -42.63 -32.09
C SER A 282 6.74 -42.35 -30.83
N LYS A 283 6.00 -43.38 -30.40
CA LYS A 283 5.43 -43.48 -29.04
C LYS A 283 6.52 -43.63 -27.97
N GLY A 284 7.72 -43.11 -28.22
CA GLY A 284 8.91 -43.38 -27.44
C GLY A 284 9.33 -42.17 -26.62
N TRP A 285 9.39 -42.39 -25.30
CA TRP A 285 10.45 -41.87 -24.44
C TRP A 285 10.25 -40.51 -23.77
N LEU A 286 9.05 -40.27 -23.25
CA LEU A 286 8.85 -39.79 -21.87
C LEU A 286 7.37 -39.97 -21.50
N GLY A 287 7.01 -41.19 -21.12
CA GLY A 287 5.76 -41.52 -20.43
C GLY A 287 5.68 -40.92 -19.02
N LEU A 288 6.32 -39.78 -18.77
CA LEU A 288 5.97 -38.93 -17.65
C LEU A 288 4.64 -38.28 -18.00
N LYS A 289 3.56 -38.82 -17.41
CA LYS A 289 2.36 -38.04 -17.13
C LYS A 289 2.86 -36.66 -16.67
N GLY A 290 2.68 -35.63 -17.50
CA GLY A 290 3.27 -34.30 -17.29
C GLY A 290 3.09 -33.88 -15.83
N PRO A 291 4.09 -33.21 -15.22
CA PRO A 291 4.16 -33.02 -13.78
C PRO A 291 2.79 -32.62 -13.23
N LYS A 292 2.16 -33.57 -12.51
CA LYS A 292 0.91 -33.34 -11.78
C LYS A 292 1.16 -32.26 -10.71
N PRO A 293 0.13 -31.79 -9.98
CA PRO A 293 -0.11 -30.39 -9.65
C PRO A 293 0.78 -29.82 -8.53
N VAL A 294 2.09 -30.02 -8.58
CA VAL A 294 3.07 -29.51 -7.59
C VAL A 294 2.92 -28.00 -7.43
N TRP A 295 2.56 -27.30 -8.51
CA TRP A 295 2.29 -25.86 -8.49
C TRP A 295 1.06 -25.45 -7.69
N GLY A 296 -0.02 -26.25 -7.71
CA GLY A 296 -1.19 -25.97 -6.86
C GLY A 296 -0.85 -26.04 -5.38
N PHE A 297 0.05 -26.97 -5.01
CA PHE A 297 0.57 -27.08 -3.66
C PHE A 297 1.54 -25.94 -3.32
N ALA A 298 2.41 -25.52 -4.25
CA ALA A 298 3.32 -24.40 -4.04
C ALA A 298 2.59 -23.06 -3.86
N VAL A 299 1.54 -22.80 -4.64
CA VAL A 299 0.67 -21.61 -4.48
C VAL A 299 -0.03 -21.65 -3.11
N GLY A 300 -0.60 -22.80 -2.73
CA GLY A 300 -1.26 -22.97 -1.44
C GLY A 300 -0.31 -22.85 -0.25
N ALA A 301 0.88 -23.45 -0.33
CA ALA A 301 1.91 -23.34 0.71
C ALA A 301 2.46 -21.91 0.80
N GLY A 302 2.67 -21.24 -0.34
CA GLY A 302 3.06 -19.84 -0.39
C GLY A 302 2.01 -18.93 0.25
N ALA A 303 0.73 -19.13 -0.09
CA ALA A 303 -0.40 -18.42 0.53
C ALA A 303 -0.45 -18.61 2.06
N VAL A 304 -0.27 -19.84 2.55
CA VAL A 304 -0.23 -20.13 4.00
C VAL A 304 1.00 -19.52 4.66
N LEU A 305 2.16 -19.57 4.02
CA LEU A 305 3.39 -18.95 4.52
C LEU A 305 3.22 -17.41 4.61
N LEU A 306 2.66 -16.78 3.58
CA LEU A 306 2.33 -15.36 3.57
C LEU A 306 1.40 -15.03 4.76
N LEU A 307 0.35 -15.82 4.96
CA LEU A 307 -0.60 -15.66 6.07
C LEU A 307 0.09 -15.75 7.44
N CYS A 308 0.97 -16.72 7.63
CA CYS A 308 1.74 -16.90 8.87
C CYS A 308 2.75 -15.78 9.12
N LEU A 309 3.36 -15.22 8.07
CA LEU A 309 4.35 -14.14 8.18
C LEU A 309 3.73 -12.77 8.41
N THR A 310 2.46 -12.57 8.01
CA THR A 310 1.77 -11.27 8.09
C THR A 310 0.98 -11.03 9.36
N LEU A 311 0.84 -12.03 10.23
CA LEU A 311 0.17 -11.87 11.52
C LEU A 311 1.22 -11.54 12.58
N PRO A 312 1.51 -10.25 12.86
CA PRO A 312 2.21 -9.94 14.10
C PRO A 312 1.32 -10.45 15.23
N PRO A 313 1.81 -11.33 16.13
CA PRO A 313 1.00 -11.85 17.24
C PRO A 313 0.44 -10.73 18.13
N THR A 314 1.00 -9.54 18.01
CA THR A 314 0.80 -8.38 18.87
C THR A 314 -0.39 -7.55 18.47
N ALA A 315 -0.81 -7.57 17.21
CA ALA A 315 -2.00 -6.85 16.79
C ALA A 315 -3.29 -7.41 17.44
N TRP A 316 -3.25 -8.63 17.99
CA TRP A 316 -4.32 -9.24 18.79
C TRP A 316 -4.07 -9.21 20.30
N ARG A 317 -2.87 -8.80 20.75
CA ARG A 317 -2.56 -8.74 22.18
C ARG A 317 -3.07 -7.44 22.78
N ARG A 318 -3.42 -7.52 24.07
CA ARG A 318 -3.56 -6.32 24.88
C ARG A 318 -2.16 -5.73 25.09
N PRO A 319 -2.01 -4.39 25.09
CA PRO A 319 -0.74 -3.77 25.45
C PRO A 319 -0.29 -4.22 26.83
N ASP A 320 1.02 -4.44 26.98
CA ASP A 320 1.58 -4.72 28.30
C ASP A 320 1.52 -3.44 29.16
N PRO A 321 1.16 -3.54 30.46
CA PRO A 321 1.15 -2.39 31.35
C PRO A 321 2.52 -1.69 31.40
N MET A 322 2.54 -0.39 31.14
CA MET A 322 3.75 0.43 31.16
C MET A 322 3.49 1.80 31.80
N ARG A 323 4.56 2.53 32.16
CA ARG A 323 4.45 3.92 32.62
C ARG A 323 4.59 4.87 31.44
N ILE A 324 3.65 5.81 31.30
CA ILE A 324 3.62 6.79 30.21
C ILE A 324 3.66 8.19 30.81
N ILE A 325 4.61 9.00 30.36
CA ILE A 325 4.80 10.38 30.78
C ILE A 325 4.41 11.28 29.61
N PHE A 326 3.34 12.05 29.76
CA PHE A 326 2.90 13.06 28.81
C PHE A 326 3.46 14.42 29.21
N VAL A 327 4.19 15.07 28.32
CA VAL A 327 4.75 16.40 28.58
C VAL A 327 3.82 17.48 28.02
N GLU A 328 3.27 18.30 28.89
CA GLU A 328 2.40 19.43 28.58
C GLU A 328 3.25 20.71 28.47
N LYS A 329 3.84 20.92 27.29
CA LYS A 329 4.68 22.09 26.97
C LYS A 329 4.12 22.85 25.76
N GLY A 330 4.36 24.16 25.72
CA GLY A 330 3.97 25.02 24.61
C GLY A 330 2.45 25.20 24.48
N VAL A 331 1.90 24.88 23.30
CA VAL A 331 0.46 25.03 22.98
C VAL A 331 -0.38 23.78 23.30
N VAL A 332 0.26 22.73 23.82
CA VAL A 332 -0.37 21.45 24.11
C VAL A 332 -1.13 21.51 25.44
N SER A 333 -2.32 20.91 25.47
CA SER A 333 -3.15 20.81 26.67
C SER A 333 -3.69 19.40 26.83
N TYR A 334 -3.38 18.77 27.96
CA TYR A 334 -3.93 17.51 28.42
C TYR A 334 -5.09 17.72 29.40
N THR A 335 -5.65 18.93 29.46
CA THR A 335 -6.89 19.18 30.19
C THR A 335 -8.07 18.58 29.45
N LYS A 336 -9.05 18.05 30.20
CA LYS A 336 -10.30 17.56 29.63
C LYS A 336 -11.18 18.74 29.23
N PRO A 337 -12.00 18.62 28.17
CA PRO A 337 -13.08 19.55 27.92
C PRO A 337 -13.97 19.67 29.15
N ASP A 338 -14.28 20.90 29.53
CA ASP A 338 -15.25 21.21 30.58
C ASP A 338 -16.41 22.00 29.98
N TYR A 339 -17.52 22.08 30.73
CA TYR A 339 -18.72 22.78 30.26
C TYR A 339 -18.58 24.32 30.22
N THR A 340 -17.37 24.86 30.44
CA THR A 340 -17.08 26.30 30.37
C THR A 340 -16.15 26.65 29.20
N ARG A 341 -15.49 25.66 28.59
CA ARG A 341 -14.54 25.81 27.49
C ARG A 341 -15.05 25.05 26.26
N TYR A 342 -15.77 25.74 25.38
CA TYR A 342 -16.25 25.21 24.10
C TYR A 342 -15.64 25.92 22.90
N GLY A 343 -15.90 25.38 21.71
CA GLY A 343 -15.51 25.96 20.43
C GLY A 343 -14.17 25.43 19.92
N ARG A 344 -13.67 26.06 18.84
CA ARG A 344 -12.51 25.58 18.07
C ARG A 344 -11.25 25.39 18.94
N ALA A 345 -11.06 26.24 19.96
CA ALA A 345 -9.92 26.15 20.88
C ALA A 345 -9.93 24.90 21.79
N ALA A 346 -11.10 24.35 22.11
CA ALA A 346 -11.24 23.16 22.94
C ALA A 346 -11.17 21.85 22.14
N GLY A 347 -11.29 21.92 20.80
CA GLY A 347 -11.29 20.75 19.92
C GLY A 347 -9.95 20.02 19.84
N GLY A 348 -8.84 20.75 19.96
CA GLY A 348 -7.47 20.23 19.85
C GLY A 348 -6.83 19.74 21.17
N MET A 349 -7.62 19.50 22.22
CA MET A 349 -7.10 19.07 23.52
C MET A 349 -6.88 17.56 23.58
N PHE A 350 -5.92 17.11 24.39
CA PHE A 350 -5.50 15.71 24.53
C PHE A 350 -5.95 15.05 25.85
N GLY A 351 -6.83 15.69 26.64
CA GLY A 351 -7.15 15.21 28.00
C GLY A 351 -7.79 13.83 28.10
N LEU A 352 -8.32 13.26 27.01
CA LEU A 352 -8.78 11.87 26.96
C LEU A 352 -7.66 10.86 26.68
N LEU A 353 -6.53 11.26 26.08
CA LEU A 353 -5.45 10.36 25.71
C LEU A 353 -4.87 9.61 26.94
N PRO A 354 -4.51 10.29 28.06
CA PRO A 354 -4.03 9.60 29.25
C PRO A 354 -5.09 8.68 29.90
N GLU A 355 -6.38 9.03 29.82
CA GLU A 355 -7.47 8.20 30.35
C GLU A 355 -7.63 6.90 29.56
N TYR A 356 -7.63 7.00 28.23
CA TYR A 356 -7.73 5.81 27.38
C TYR A 356 -6.51 4.89 27.55
N ALA A 357 -5.31 5.45 27.70
CA ALA A 357 -4.14 4.64 27.99
C ALA A 357 -4.25 3.90 29.34
N ARG A 358 -4.87 4.53 30.37
CA ARG A 358 -5.21 3.85 31.63
C ARG A 358 -6.21 2.71 31.45
N LEU A 359 -7.19 2.85 30.57
CA LEU A 359 -8.13 1.75 30.24
C LEU A 359 -7.41 0.55 29.61
N PHE A 360 -6.27 0.75 28.94
CA PHE A 360 -5.38 -0.31 28.46
C PHE A 360 -4.42 -0.85 29.52
N GLY A 361 -4.51 -0.40 30.78
CA GLY A 361 -3.69 -0.88 31.89
C GLY A 361 -2.39 -0.10 32.11
N CYS A 362 -2.13 0.95 31.33
CA CYS A 362 -0.93 1.79 31.52
C CYS A 362 -1.08 2.72 32.72
N ARG A 363 0.03 3.11 33.34
CA ARG A 363 0.08 4.18 34.36
C ARG A 363 0.50 5.47 33.70
N THR A 364 -0.34 6.49 33.75
CA THR A 364 -0.09 7.75 33.04
C THR A 364 0.17 8.90 33.99
N THR A 365 1.15 9.75 33.68
CA THR A 365 1.40 11.00 34.38
C THR A 365 1.53 12.13 33.37
N VAL A 366 0.88 13.26 33.64
CA VAL A 366 1.04 14.50 32.86
C VAL A 366 1.96 15.42 33.66
N VAL A 367 3.02 15.93 33.03
CA VAL A 367 4.02 16.81 33.63
C VAL A 367 4.24 18.02 32.74
N LYS A 368 4.66 19.16 33.32
CA LYS A 368 4.93 20.38 32.55
C LYS A 368 6.30 20.35 31.85
N ASP A 369 7.25 19.67 32.47
CA ASP A 369 8.63 19.56 32.01
C ASP A 369 9.10 18.10 32.03
N ILE A 370 10.10 17.80 31.20
CA ILE A 370 10.70 16.47 31.13
C ILE A 370 11.41 16.17 32.46
N PRO A 371 11.02 15.10 33.19
CA PRO A 371 11.60 14.80 34.50
C PRO A 371 13.11 14.52 34.43
N GLU A 372 13.82 14.77 35.54
CA GLU A 372 15.25 14.42 35.69
C GLU A 372 15.51 12.92 35.66
N SER A 373 14.53 12.12 36.10
CA SER A 373 14.58 10.67 36.11
C SER A 373 13.45 10.11 35.25
N LEU A 374 13.79 9.37 34.20
CA LEU A 374 12.84 8.65 33.36
C LEU A 374 12.76 7.18 33.81
N PRO A 375 11.55 6.59 33.90
CA PRO A 375 11.34 5.23 34.39
C PRO A 375 11.91 4.19 33.43
N GLU A 376 12.54 3.14 33.93
CA GLU A 376 12.90 1.99 33.10
C GLU A 376 11.66 1.40 32.40
N ASN A 377 11.78 1.09 31.10
CA ASN A 377 10.70 0.57 30.26
C ASN A 377 9.42 1.44 30.24
N GLY A 378 9.55 2.75 30.45
CA GLY A 378 8.44 3.69 30.25
C GLY A 378 8.36 4.23 28.82
N VAL A 379 7.39 5.10 28.59
CA VAL A 379 7.21 5.86 27.35
C VAL A 379 7.13 7.35 27.68
N LEU A 380 7.94 8.16 26.99
CA LEU A 380 7.85 9.62 27.01
C LEU A 380 7.07 10.08 25.78
N VAL A 381 6.02 10.86 25.98
CA VAL A 381 5.17 11.41 24.91
C VAL A 381 5.42 12.91 24.79
N LEU A 382 5.86 13.33 23.61
CA LEU A 382 6.12 14.72 23.27
C LEU A 382 5.23 15.11 22.09
N THR A 383 4.58 16.26 22.21
CA THR A 383 3.72 16.82 21.18
C THR A 383 4.24 18.22 20.86
N ASN A 384 4.49 18.52 19.58
CA ASN A 384 4.91 19.82 19.05
C ASN A 384 5.83 20.67 19.95
N LEU A 385 7.13 20.74 19.61
CA LEU A 385 8.09 21.56 20.36
C LEU A 385 8.20 22.96 19.76
N ASP A 386 7.81 23.98 20.53
CA ASP A 386 7.84 25.40 20.14
C ASP A 386 9.19 26.08 20.41
N ALA A 387 10.08 25.40 21.13
CA ALA A 387 11.45 25.80 21.40
C ALA A 387 12.38 24.57 21.40
N PRO A 388 13.68 24.74 21.10
CA PRO A 388 14.64 23.64 21.20
C PRO A 388 14.80 23.22 22.66
N GLU A 389 14.91 21.91 22.89
CA GLU A 389 15.29 21.40 24.22
C GLU A 389 16.78 21.67 24.50
N PRO A 390 17.16 21.95 25.76
CA PRO A 390 18.56 22.02 26.14
C PRO A 390 19.31 20.73 25.78
N ALA A 391 20.57 20.85 25.40
CA ALA A 391 21.38 19.69 24.96
C ALA A 391 21.42 18.57 26.01
N GLU A 392 21.52 18.92 27.30
CA GLU A 392 21.50 17.96 28.42
C GLU A 392 20.16 17.20 28.51
N VAL A 393 19.04 17.89 28.29
CA VAL A 393 17.71 17.27 28.28
C VAL A 393 17.56 16.33 27.09
N ARG A 394 18.02 16.76 25.90
CA ARG A 394 18.02 15.92 24.71
C ARG A 394 18.86 14.66 24.89
N GLU A 395 20.07 14.78 25.43
CA GLU A 395 20.92 13.62 25.70
C GLU A 395 20.27 12.66 26.69
N ARG A 396 19.65 13.17 27.75
CA ARG A 396 18.90 12.36 28.72
C ARG A 396 17.73 11.59 28.08
N ILE A 397 16.97 12.22 27.18
CA ILE A 397 15.89 11.53 26.44
C ILE A 397 16.49 10.37 25.64
N TRP A 398 17.57 10.62 24.90
CA TRP A 398 18.16 9.61 24.05
C TRP A 398 18.87 8.50 24.84
N GLU A 399 19.48 8.80 25.97
CA GLU A 399 19.98 7.78 26.90
C GLU A 399 18.85 6.89 27.41
N PHE A 400 17.72 7.48 27.81
CA PHE A 400 16.52 6.74 28.19
C PHE A 400 16.03 5.80 27.08
N VAL A 401 15.96 6.28 25.83
CA VAL A 401 15.57 5.45 24.68
C VAL A 401 16.61 4.35 24.44
N ARG A 402 17.90 4.65 24.42
CA ARG A 402 18.97 3.65 24.24
C ARG A 402 18.88 2.52 25.27
N ASN A 403 18.48 2.85 26.50
CA ASN A 403 18.37 1.91 27.60
C ASN A 403 17.06 1.09 27.63
N GLY A 404 16.15 1.30 26.68
CA GLY A 404 14.90 0.53 26.58
C GLY A 404 13.62 1.36 26.70
N GLY A 405 13.73 2.68 26.89
CA GLY A 405 12.61 3.59 26.89
C GLY A 405 11.92 3.72 25.53
N GLY A 406 10.64 4.06 25.55
CA GLY A 406 9.88 4.47 24.38
C GLY A 406 9.84 6.00 24.24
N LEU A 407 10.06 6.51 23.04
CA LEU A 407 9.79 7.90 22.67
C LEU A 407 8.63 7.93 21.68
N TRP A 408 7.54 8.59 22.07
CA TRP A 408 6.37 8.78 21.22
C TRP A 408 6.24 10.26 20.88
N VAL A 409 6.43 10.59 19.61
CA VAL A 409 6.37 11.96 19.11
C VAL A 409 5.10 12.16 18.30
N LEU A 410 4.34 13.19 18.66
CA LEU A 410 3.15 13.64 17.95
C LEU A 410 3.49 15.00 17.34
N GLY A 411 3.90 14.98 16.07
CA GLY A 411 4.21 16.19 15.33
C GLY A 411 3.04 16.66 14.49
N ASP A 412 3.15 17.89 13.99
CA ASP A 412 2.14 18.52 13.14
C ASP A 412 2.79 19.49 12.15
N HIS A 413 2.07 19.79 11.06
CA HIS A 413 2.39 20.79 10.05
C HIS A 413 2.14 22.23 10.51
N THR A 414 1.40 22.41 11.61
CA THR A 414 0.97 23.73 12.06
C THR A 414 2.08 24.43 12.87
N PHE A 415 2.87 25.25 12.20
CA PHE A 415 3.93 26.08 12.78
C PHE A 415 3.39 27.36 13.47
N ILE A 416 2.37 27.22 14.33
CA ILE A 416 1.43 28.29 14.71
C ILE A 416 2.08 29.54 15.32
N LYS A 417 3.20 29.43 16.03
CA LYS A 417 3.74 30.59 16.79
C LYS A 417 5.04 31.20 16.28
N ASN A 418 5.98 30.42 15.74
CA ASN A 418 7.34 30.91 15.45
C ASN A 418 7.94 30.37 14.14
N GLY A 419 7.14 29.78 13.25
CA GLY A 419 7.61 29.32 11.94
C GLY A 419 8.56 28.11 11.93
N ARG A 420 8.79 27.48 13.08
CA ARG A 420 9.58 26.24 13.19
C ARG A 420 9.06 25.34 14.29
N ASN A 421 8.98 24.05 13.99
CA ASN A 421 8.76 22.98 14.95
C ASN A 421 10.13 22.38 15.29
N HIS A 422 10.49 22.37 16.57
CA HIS A 422 11.80 21.88 17.04
C HIS A 422 11.83 20.36 17.24
N ILE A 423 10.77 19.64 16.84
CA ILE A 423 10.76 18.16 16.86
C ILE A 423 11.92 17.59 16.03
N ASN A 424 12.25 18.15 14.87
CA ASN A 424 13.36 17.62 14.06
C ASN A 424 14.72 17.80 14.77
N ASP A 425 14.88 18.80 15.63
CA ASP A 425 16.10 18.97 16.44
C ASP A 425 16.20 17.91 17.55
N LEU A 426 15.06 17.36 18.00
CA LEU A 426 15.02 16.21 18.91
C LEU A 426 15.27 14.90 18.16
N LEU A 427 14.67 14.74 16.97
CA LEU A 427 14.69 13.49 16.19
C LEU A 427 15.99 13.26 15.41
N GLU A 428 16.90 14.24 15.35
CA GLU A 428 18.17 14.15 14.61
C GLU A 428 18.97 12.84 14.80
N PRO A 429 19.02 12.21 15.99
CA PRO A 429 19.71 10.94 16.16
C PRO A 429 19.05 9.73 15.48
N CYS A 430 17.80 9.83 15.04
CA CYS A 430 17.08 8.75 14.36
C CYS A 430 16.79 9.08 12.90
N GLY A 431 16.44 8.06 12.12
CA GLY A 431 16.14 8.18 10.70
C GLY A 431 14.71 8.64 10.41
N ILE A 432 14.08 9.44 11.28
CA ILE A 432 12.72 9.96 11.07
C ILE A 432 12.75 11.48 11.19
N SER A 433 12.22 12.18 10.20
CA SER A 433 12.02 13.63 10.26
C SER A 433 10.66 14.03 9.72
N LEU A 434 10.10 15.13 10.24
CA LEU A 434 8.92 15.77 9.66
C LEU A 434 9.35 16.62 8.47
N ARG A 435 8.65 16.48 7.34
CA ARG A 435 8.80 17.42 6.23
C ARG A 435 8.14 18.75 6.58
N HIS A 436 8.63 19.82 5.95
CA HIS A 436 7.98 21.13 5.96
C HIS A 436 6.87 21.14 4.90
N ASP A 437 5.82 20.36 5.14
CA ASP A 437 4.71 20.18 4.23
C ASP A 437 3.39 19.94 5.00
N SER A 438 2.32 19.80 4.25
CA SER A 438 1.02 19.32 4.71
C SER A 438 0.62 18.13 3.85
N ALA A 439 0.52 16.95 4.46
CA ALA A 439 0.00 15.76 3.83
C ALA A 439 -1.51 15.95 3.58
N GLN A 440 -1.85 16.24 2.33
CA GLN A 440 -3.22 16.41 1.86
C GLN A 440 -3.76 15.12 1.27
N PHE A 441 -5.05 14.86 1.45
CA PHE A 441 -5.76 13.74 0.86
C PHE A 441 -6.61 14.17 -0.34
N PHE A 442 -6.79 13.31 -1.35
CA PHE A 442 -7.81 13.56 -2.38
C PHE A 442 -9.21 13.15 -1.90
N PRO A 443 -9.41 11.91 -1.42
CA PRO A 443 -10.66 11.56 -0.75
C PRO A 443 -10.64 12.16 0.66
N GLN A 444 -11.71 12.83 1.06
CA GLN A 444 -11.80 13.49 2.36
C GLN A 444 -11.32 12.56 3.50
N GLY A 445 -10.49 13.05 4.44
CA GLY A 445 -10.08 12.27 5.62
C GLY A 445 -9.38 10.95 5.31
N TRP A 446 -8.61 10.86 4.22
CA TRP A 446 -7.88 9.65 3.80
C TRP A 446 -8.76 8.40 3.59
N PHE A 447 -10.07 8.56 3.35
CA PHE A 447 -10.96 7.40 3.19
C PHE A 447 -10.46 6.46 2.09
N ASN A 448 -10.27 5.18 2.45
CA ASN A 448 -9.74 4.15 1.55
C ASN A 448 -8.32 4.43 1.00
N SER A 449 -7.61 5.41 1.58
CA SER A 449 -6.25 5.80 1.19
C SER A 449 -5.18 5.31 2.16
N TYR A 450 -5.58 4.83 3.35
CA TYR A 450 -4.63 4.27 4.30
C TYR A 450 -4.04 2.95 3.82
N ASP A 451 -2.72 2.86 3.90
CA ASP A 451 -1.97 1.62 3.77
C ASP A 451 -1.25 1.32 5.08
N PHE A 452 -1.77 0.32 5.80
CA PHE A 452 -1.21 -0.15 7.06
C PHE A 452 -0.21 -1.27 6.81
N ARG A 453 1.06 -1.00 7.12
CA ARG A 453 2.16 -1.91 6.79
C ARG A 453 2.08 -3.18 7.62
N GLN A 454 2.11 -4.32 6.92
CA GLN A 454 2.09 -5.66 7.49
C GLN A 454 3.36 -5.94 8.29
N GLY A 455 3.22 -6.72 9.36
CA GLY A 455 4.33 -6.98 10.28
C GLY A 455 4.68 -5.80 11.19
N THR A 456 3.86 -4.75 11.19
CA THR A 456 3.85 -3.67 12.19
C THR A 456 2.62 -3.82 13.10
N PRO A 457 2.59 -3.20 14.30
CA PRO A 457 1.41 -3.22 15.17
C PRO A 457 0.14 -2.64 14.53
N PHE A 458 0.29 -1.86 13.45
CA PHE A 458 -0.80 -1.21 12.72
C PHE A 458 -1.36 -2.08 11.59
N GLY A 459 -0.68 -3.15 11.18
CA GLY A 459 -1.03 -3.93 9.97
C GLY A 459 -2.41 -4.60 9.96
N LEU A 460 -3.08 -4.69 11.11
CA LEU A 460 -4.45 -5.19 11.23
C LEU A 460 -5.51 -4.08 11.32
N LEU A 461 -5.10 -2.82 11.39
CA LEU A 461 -6.04 -1.71 11.34
C LEU A 461 -6.74 -1.68 9.99
N ARG A 462 -7.98 -1.20 10.04
CA ARG A 462 -8.86 -1.06 8.90
C ARG A 462 -9.53 0.28 8.96
N ASP A 463 -9.74 0.88 7.80
CA ASP A 463 -10.63 2.02 7.65
C ASP A 463 -11.82 1.59 6.79
N PRO A 464 -12.99 1.30 7.38
CA PRO A 464 -14.20 0.96 6.64
C PRO A 464 -14.87 2.20 6.00
N ALA A 465 -14.08 3.18 5.55
CA ALA A 465 -14.50 4.51 5.12
C ALA A 465 -15.16 5.34 6.23
N GLU A 466 -14.62 5.26 7.45
CA GLU A 466 -15.05 6.06 8.62
C GLU A 466 -13.94 6.98 9.15
N ASN A 467 -12.76 6.95 8.49
CA ASN A 467 -11.53 7.56 8.96
C ASN A 467 -11.26 7.20 10.43
N ARG A 468 -11.30 5.89 10.74
CA ARG A 468 -11.04 5.40 12.11
C ARG A 468 -9.69 5.83 12.68
N PRO A 469 -8.59 5.84 11.90
CA PRO A 469 -7.34 6.46 12.32
C PRO A 469 -7.47 7.91 12.81
N ALA A 470 -8.42 8.66 12.25
CA ALA A 470 -8.62 10.08 12.48
C ALA A 470 -7.34 10.92 12.25
N ILE A 471 -6.46 10.46 11.35
CA ILE A 471 -5.42 11.32 10.77
C ILE A 471 -6.16 12.25 9.81
N LEU A 472 -5.89 13.55 9.89
CA LEU A 472 -6.44 14.57 9.02
C LEU A 472 -5.30 15.16 8.19
N VAL A 473 -4.94 16.41 8.45
CA VAL A 473 -3.85 17.11 7.80
C VAL A 473 -2.76 17.26 8.85
N GLY A 474 -1.59 16.74 8.51
CA GLY A 474 -0.37 16.75 9.32
C GLY A 474 0.83 16.94 8.39
N ALA A 475 2.05 16.91 8.93
CA ALA A 475 3.25 16.79 8.10
C ALA A 475 3.40 15.36 7.59
N SER A 476 3.94 15.18 6.40
CA SER A 476 4.46 13.87 5.98
C SER A 476 5.84 13.63 6.58
N LEU A 477 6.23 12.36 6.69
CA LEU A 477 7.51 11.95 7.28
C LEU A 477 8.52 11.57 6.20
N GLU A 478 9.77 11.98 6.40
CA GLU A 478 10.93 11.50 5.67
C GLU A 478 11.69 10.46 6.49
N LEU A 479 12.11 9.37 5.83
CA LEU A 479 12.71 8.21 6.47
C LEU A 479 14.10 7.91 5.92
N ALA A 480 15.02 7.59 6.83
CA ALA A 480 16.31 6.99 6.56
C ALA A 480 16.43 5.67 7.33
N ALA A 481 17.16 4.69 6.77
CA ALA A 481 17.38 3.43 7.45
C ALA A 481 18.04 3.66 8.83
N PRO A 482 17.62 2.95 9.89
CA PRO A 482 16.71 1.81 9.91
C PRO A 482 15.24 2.17 10.23
N ALA A 483 14.80 3.41 10.06
CA ALA A 483 13.40 3.77 10.26
C ALA A 483 12.47 3.10 9.23
N GLU A 484 11.24 2.81 9.65
CA GLU A 484 10.26 2.04 8.90
C GLU A 484 8.90 2.76 8.85
N PRO A 485 8.21 2.78 7.69
CA PRO A 485 6.86 3.31 7.61
C PRO A 485 5.86 2.34 8.23
N PHE A 486 4.92 2.84 9.02
CA PHE A 486 3.85 2.05 9.63
C PHE A 486 2.50 2.32 8.97
N VAL A 487 2.24 3.58 8.61
CA VAL A 487 1.01 4.01 7.94
C VAL A 487 1.36 4.94 6.79
N LEU A 488 0.87 4.65 5.60
CA LEU A 488 0.97 5.55 4.44
C LEU A 488 -0.39 6.10 4.02
N GLY A 489 -0.39 7.29 3.43
CA GLY A 489 -1.49 7.86 2.66
C GLY A 489 -1.25 7.70 1.15
N ARG A 490 -1.91 6.73 0.51
CA ARG A 490 -1.68 6.36 -0.90
C ARG A 490 -2.20 7.38 -1.91
N TYR A 491 -3.39 7.94 -1.65
CA TYR A 491 -4.06 8.87 -2.57
C TYR A 491 -4.15 10.26 -1.94
N GLY A 492 -3.03 10.97 -2.03
CA GLY A 492 -2.85 12.31 -1.51
C GLY A 492 -1.59 12.96 -2.07
N TYR A 493 -1.22 14.12 -1.56
CA TYR A 493 -0.01 14.83 -1.95
C TYR A 493 0.58 15.65 -0.80
N SER A 494 1.85 16.01 -0.91
CA SER A 494 2.57 16.84 0.05
C SER A 494 2.50 18.30 -0.39
N ASP A 495 1.66 19.11 0.22
CA ASP A 495 1.60 20.56 -0.02
C ASP A 495 2.75 21.27 0.72
N TRP A 496 3.73 21.82 0.01
CA TRP A 496 4.92 22.39 0.64
C TRP A 496 4.60 23.62 1.48
N GLY A 497 5.10 23.63 2.71
CA GLY A 497 4.95 24.78 3.59
C GLY A 497 5.71 26.01 3.08
N THR A 498 5.24 27.18 3.47
CA THR A 498 5.88 28.47 3.14
C THR A 498 6.80 28.93 4.27
N THR A 499 7.79 29.75 3.94
CA THR A 499 8.63 30.44 4.95
C THR A 499 7.99 31.74 5.45
N GLU A 500 7.09 32.32 4.66
CA GLU A 500 6.33 33.52 4.99
C GLU A 500 4.97 33.14 5.58
N THR A 501 4.55 33.87 6.61
CA THR A 501 3.24 33.67 7.24
C THR A 501 2.13 34.26 6.37
N ASP A 502 1.20 33.43 5.94
CA ASP A 502 -0.13 33.84 5.49
C ASP A 502 -1.02 34.03 6.73
N GLU A 503 -1.75 35.15 6.84
CA GLU A 503 -2.60 35.43 8.00
C GLU A 503 -3.72 34.39 8.21
N GLN A 504 -4.15 33.71 7.15
CA GLN A 504 -5.23 32.72 7.18
C GLN A 504 -4.69 31.28 7.23
N ARG A 505 -3.54 31.03 6.60
CA ARG A 505 -2.97 29.68 6.42
C ARG A 505 -1.72 29.41 7.28
N GLY A 506 -1.18 30.42 7.95
CA GLY A 506 0.05 30.29 8.71
C GLY A 506 1.24 30.00 7.79
N TYR A 507 1.91 28.88 8.03
CA TYR A 507 3.08 28.43 7.25
C TYR A 507 2.74 27.24 6.34
N ILE A 508 1.45 27.00 6.13
CA ILE A 508 0.95 25.93 5.26
C ILE A 508 1.06 26.40 3.80
N GLY A 509 1.18 25.44 2.89
CA GLY A 509 1.23 25.71 1.46
C GLY A 509 -0.08 26.27 0.89
N ASP A 510 -0.18 26.22 -0.44
CA ASP A 510 -1.30 26.81 -1.16
C ASP A 510 -2.49 25.85 -1.31
N PHE A 511 -2.37 24.61 -0.81
CA PHE A 511 -3.32 23.51 -1.00
C PHE A 511 -3.55 23.18 -2.48
N VAL A 512 -2.55 23.43 -3.31
CA VAL A 512 -2.56 23.11 -4.74
C VAL A 512 -1.35 22.24 -5.05
N TYR A 513 -1.61 21.02 -5.53
CA TYR A 513 -0.51 20.13 -5.86
C TYR A 513 0.40 20.73 -6.96
N GLN A 514 1.71 20.71 -6.70
CA GLN A 514 2.75 21.10 -7.63
C GLN A 514 3.53 19.86 -8.12
N ALA A 515 4.02 19.87 -9.35
CA ALA A 515 4.65 18.70 -9.96
C ALA A 515 5.85 18.11 -9.17
N GLN A 516 6.53 18.98 -8.41
CA GLN A 516 7.71 18.66 -7.62
C GLN A 516 7.35 18.14 -6.22
N GLU A 517 6.12 18.36 -5.78
CA GLU A 517 5.58 17.82 -4.55
C GLU A 517 5.38 16.31 -4.66
N ARG A 518 5.44 15.62 -3.51
CA ARG A 518 5.22 14.18 -3.51
C ARG A 518 3.76 13.87 -3.82
N LEU A 519 3.51 13.12 -4.89
CA LEU A 519 2.18 12.58 -5.22
C LEU A 519 2.05 11.13 -4.78
N GLY A 520 1.22 10.90 -3.77
CA GLY A 520 0.89 9.59 -3.23
C GLY A 520 1.97 8.94 -2.38
N ASP A 521 1.52 7.92 -1.65
CA ASP A 521 2.34 7.08 -0.78
C ASP A 521 3.15 7.90 0.25
N LEU A 522 2.49 8.88 0.89
CA LEU A 522 3.08 9.72 1.92
C LEU A 522 3.20 8.95 3.23
N VAL A 523 4.33 9.06 3.92
CA VAL A 523 4.49 8.45 5.25
C VAL A 523 3.78 9.31 6.28
N LEU A 524 2.76 8.76 6.94
CA LEU A 524 1.97 9.46 7.96
C LEU A 524 2.40 9.08 9.37
N VAL A 525 2.85 7.83 9.54
CA VAL A 525 3.34 7.28 10.81
C VAL A 525 4.56 6.41 10.53
N ALA A 526 5.61 6.58 11.33
CA ALA A 526 6.84 5.80 11.23
C ALA A 526 7.35 5.37 12.60
N GLY A 527 8.09 4.26 12.61
CA GLY A 527 8.72 3.73 13.80
C GLY A 527 10.17 3.35 13.56
N GLN A 528 10.96 3.34 14.63
CA GLN A 528 12.34 2.89 14.62
C GLN A 528 12.71 2.25 15.96
N THR A 529 13.53 1.20 15.93
CA THR A 529 14.24 0.73 17.12
C THR A 529 15.54 1.51 17.30
N PHE A 530 15.80 2.02 18.50
CA PHE A 530 17.00 2.81 18.80
C PHE A 530 17.67 2.32 20.09
N GLY A 531 18.88 1.79 19.97
CA GLY A 531 19.49 1.01 21.04
C GLY A 531 18.58 -0.15 21.44
N ALA A 532 18.20 -0.20 22.72
CA ALA A 532 17.27 -1.19 23.23
C ALA A 532 15.80 -0.71 23.31
N GLY A 533 15.54 0.57 22.99
CA GLY A 533 14.23 1.20 23.03
C GLY A 533 13.62 1.43 21.65
N ARG A 534 12.57 2.26 21.62
CA ARG A 534 11.73 2.46 20.44
C ARG A 534 11.33 3.91 20.27
N VAL A 535 11.22 4.33 19.02
CA VAL A 535 10.71 5.63 18.62
C VAL A 535 9.49 5.40 17.73
N LEU A 536 8.42 6.17 17.96
CA LEU A 536 7.21 6.18 17.14
C LEU A 536 6.84 7.64 16.88
N VAL A 537 6.72 8.01 15.62
CA VAL A 537 6.45 9.38 15.19
C VAL A 537 5.18 9.41 14.36
N PHE A 538 4.27 10.28 14.74
CA PHE A 538 3.10 10.66 13.94
C PHE A 538 3.35 12.03 13.34
N GLY A 539 3.06 12.17 12.04
CA GLY A 539 3.07 13.46 11.37
C GLY A 539 1.85 14.34 11.67
N ASP A 540 0.86 13.78 12.36
CA ASP A 540 -0.39 14.45 12.73
C ASP A 540 -0.73 14.15 14.19
N THR A 541 -1.32 15.13 14.89
CA THR A 541 -1.76 15.02 16.29
C THR A 541 -3.25 14.70 16.44
N THR A 542 -4.03 14.86 15.38
CA THR A 542 -5.49 14.85 15.34
C THR A 542 -6.10 13.53 15.77
N SER A 543 -5.42 12.42 15.51
CA SER A 543 -5.81 11.09 16.01
C SER A 543 -5.99 11.07 17.53
N PHE A 544 -5.34 11.97 18.27
CA PHE A 544 -5.30 11.94 19.72
C PHE A 544 -6.10 13.07 20.40
N PHE A 545 -6.81 13.87 19.62
CA PHE A 545 -7.72 14.88 20.16
C PHE A 545 -8.93 14.24 20.85
N CYS A 546 -9.45 14.91 21.88
CA CYS A 546 -10.59 14.43 22.67
C CYS A 546 -11.81 14.06 21.83
N ASN A 547 -12.10 14.81 20.76
CA ASN A 547 -13.23 14.54 19.87
C ASN A 547 -13.05 13.30 18.98
N ASN A 548 -11.79 12.91 18.71
CA ASN A 548 -11.47 11.79 17.83
C ASN A 548 -11.14 10.51 18.59
N MET A 549 -10.65 10.61 19.83
CA MET A 549 -10.26 9.46 20.66
C MET A 549 -11.29 8.30 20.70
N PRO A 550 -12.61 8.52 20.80
CA PRO A 550 -13.58 7.43 20.77
C PRO A 550 -13.58 6.61 19.47
N ARG A 551 -13.11 7.17 18.36
CA ARG A 551 -13.01 6.52 17.04
C ARG A 551 -11.61 5.98 16.76
N SER A 552 -10.57 6.69 17.21
CA SER A 552 -9.16 6.38 16.96
C SER A 552 -8.46 5.57 18.05
N PHE A 553 -9.20 5.06 19.04
CA PHE A 553 -8.62 4.26 20.12
C PHE A 553 -7.84 3.02 19.63
N GLU A 554 -8.14 2.49 18.45
CA GLU A 554 -7.40 1.38 17.85
C GLU A 554 -5.97 1.77 17.46
N ILE A 555 -5.77 3.02 17.02
CA ILE A 555 -4.42 3.58 16.80
C ILE A 555 -3.68 3.68 18.13
N LEU A 556 -4.32 4.21 19.18
CA LEU A 556 -3.71 4.24 20.52
C LEU A 556 -3.31 2.83 20.97
N ARG A 557 -4.23 1.85 20.87
CA ARG A 557 -3.94 0.46 21.24
C ARG A 557 -2.75 -0.11 20.47
N SER A 558 -2.65 0.19 19.17
CA SER A 558 -1.55 -0.26 18.31
C SER A 558 -0.22 0.39 18.71
N SER A 559 -0.22 1.71 18.99
CA SER A 559 0.94 2.43 19.52
C SER A 559 1.40 1.88 20.87
N LEU A 560 0.49 1.60 21.80
CA LEU A 560 0.84 0.99 23.08
C LEU A 560 1.38 -0.43 22.91
N SER A 561 0.82 -1.21 21.98
CA SER A 561 1.32 -2.55 21.68
C SER A 561 2.76 -2.48 21.14
N TRP A 562 3.06 -1.50 20.28
CA TRP A 562 4.42 -1.25 19.79
C TRP A 562 5.42 -1.03 20.92
N PHE A 563 5.07 -0.25 21.95
CA PHE A 563 5.97 -0.01 23.08
C PHE A 563 6.04 -1.19 24.06
N GLY A 564 4.95 -1.95 24.21
CA GLY A 564 4.87 -3.08 25.14
C GLY A 564 5.56 -4.35 24.66
N GLU A 565 5.86 -4.49 23.37
CA GLU A 565 6.42 -5.74 22.81
C GLU A 565 7.74 -6.18 23.49
N GLY A 566 7.80 -7.41 24.01
CA GLY A 566 9.01 -7.99 24.57
C GLY A 566 10.11 -8.27 23.52
N ARG A 567 11.38 -8.11 23.92
CA ARG A 567 12.57 -8.22 23.02
C ARG A 567 12.70 -9.58 22.29
N GLY A 568 12.25 -10.68 22.90
CA GLY A 568 12.50 -12.04 22.42
C GLY A 568 11.76 -12.42 21.12
N TRP A 569 10.58 -11.86 20.87
CA TRP A 569 9.80 -12.25 19.68
C TRP A 569 10.26 -11.51 18.42
N MET A 570 10.59 -10.22 18.51
CA MET A 570 11.15 -9.48 17.38
C MET A 570 12.52 -10.01 16.95
N ALA A 571 13.28 -10.70 17.80
CA ALA A 571 14.47 -11.43 17.36
C ALA A 571 14.14 -12.64 16.47
N PHE A 572 12.98 -13.30 16.70
CA PHE A 572 12.52 -14.46 15.93
C PHE A 572 11.72 -14.06 14.67
N SER A 573 10.94 -12.98 14.72
CA SER A 573 10.21 -12.41 13.57
C SER A 573 10.93 -11.23 12.90
N GLY A 574 12.19 -11.00 13.29
CA GLY A 574 12.96 -9.81 12.95
C GLY A 574 13.38 -9.75 11.50
N THR A 575 14.08 -8.66 11.16
CA THR A 575 14.72 -8.42 9.86
C THR A 575 15.41 -9.67 9.35
N ALA A 576 16.19 -10.39 10.17
CA ALA A 576 16.89 -11.59 9.74
C ALA A 576 15.96 -12.72 9.25
N ALA A 577 14.89 -13.06 9.97
CA ALA A 577 13.93 -14.08 9.53
C ALA A 577 13.13 -13.65 8.29
N ARG A 578 12.80 -12.35 8.21
CA ARG A 578 12.15 -11.75 7.03
C ARG A 578 13.07 -11.72 5.81
N TRP A 579 14.37 -11.42 5.99
CA TRP A 579 15.41 -11.48 4.96
C TRP A 579 15.70 -12.91 4.54
N LEU A 580 15.79 -13.87 5.48
CA LEU A 580 15.97 -15.28 5.16
C LEU A 580 14.79 -15.80 4.34
N THR A 581 13.57 -15.38 4.68
CA THR A 581 12.39 -15.65 3.86
C THR A 581 12.55 -15.02 2.48
N GLY A 582 12.92 -13.74 2.39
CA GLY A 582 13.20 -13.07 1.11
C GLY A 582 14.26 -13.80 0.27
N LEU A 583 15.32 -14.30 0.88
CA LEU A 583 16.39 -15.06 0.21
C LEU A 583 15.91 -16.44 -0.25
N VAL A 584 15.15 -17.16 0.58
CA VAL A 584 14.53 -18.44 0.19
C VAL A 584 13.55 -18.22 -0.97
N LEU A 585 12.85 -17.08 -1.01
CA LEU A 585 11.95 -16.70 -2.08
C LEU A 585 12.69 -16.37 -3.39
N VAL A 586 13.78 -15.60 -3.32
CA VAL A 586 14.63 -15.31 -4.50
C VAL A 586 15.26 -16.60 -5.04
N ALA A 587 15.75 -17.46 -4.15
CA ALA A 587 16.29 -18.77 -4.54
C ALA A 587 15.21 -19.67 -5.16
N GLY A 588 13.99 -19.67 -4.61
CA GLY A 588 12.85 -20.43 -5.15
C GLY A 588 12.34 -19.91 -6.49
N LEU A 589 12.54 -18.64 -6.83
CA LEU A 589 12.23 -18.07 -8.15
C LEU A 589 13.34 -18.32 -9.19
N ALA A 590 14.57 -18.58 -8.75
CA ALA A 590 15.70 -18.89 -9.62
C ALA A 590 15.78 -20.39 -10.00
N LEU A 591 15.13 -21.26 -9.22
CA LEU A 591 14.96 -22.70 -9.46
C LEU A 591 13.70 -22.97 -10.30
#